data_AF-A0A9E1L203-F1
#
_entry.id   AF-A0A9E1L203-F1
#
_cell.length_a   1.000
_cell.length_b   1.000
_cell.length_c   1.000
_cell.angle_alpha   90.00
_cell.angle_beta   90.00
_cell.angle_gamma   90.00
#
_symmetry.space_group_name_H-M   'P 1'
#
loop_
_entity.id
_entity.type
_entity.pdbx_description
1 polymer ?
#
loop_
_entity_poly.entity_id
_entity_poly.type
_entity_poly.pdbx_seq_one_letter_code
_entity_poly.pdbx_strand_id
1 'polypeptide(L)' 'MPGLPLSKYTVLDLTLARAGPTAVRLLADWGANVIRIEPPATAAGGDVTGGRHSPDSQNLHRNKRGITIDLKSEEGLA' A
#
# COMPACT_ATOMS: atom_id res chain seq x y z
N MET A 1 -25.18 -10.48 2.58
CA MET A 1 -24.31 -10.24 3.75
C MET A 1 -23.93 -8.76 3.73
N PRO A 2 -24.14 -7.99 4.80
CA PRO A 2 -23.56 -6.64 4.85
C PRO A 2 -22.03 -6.75 4.75
N GLY A 3 -21.40 -5.81 4.02
CA GLY A 3 -19.95 -5.74 3.91
C GLY A 3 -19.28 -5.49 5.27
N LEU A 4 -17.95 -5.68 5.33
CA LEU A 4 -17.16 -5.31 6.51
C LEU A 4 -17.31 -3.81 6.83
N PRO A 5 -17.02 -3.36 8.07
CA PRO A 5 -17.35 -2.01 8.53
C PRO A 5 -16.85 -0.85 7.65
N LEU A 6 -15.73 -1.03 6.95
CA LEU A 6 -15.12 0.00 6.09
C LEU A 6 -15.28 -0.28 4.59
N SER A 7 -16.11 -1.25 4.19
CA SER A 7 -16.25 -1.65 2.78
C SER A 7 -16.72 -0.56 1.81
N LYS A 8 -17.27 0.55 2.31
CA LYS A 8 -17.67 1.69 1.48
C LYS A 8 -16.53 2.65 1.14
N TYR A 9 -15.35 2.48 1.73
CA TYR A 9 -14.23 3.41 1.54
C TYR A 9 -13.21 2.84 0.55
N THR A 10 -12.69 3.73 -0.30
CA THR A 10 -11.47 3.51 -1.07
C THR A 10 -10.37 4.38 -0.47
N VAL A 11 -9.19 3.79 -0.24
CA VAL A 11 -8.05 4.46 0.39
C VAL A 11 -6.86 4.36 -0.54
N LEU A 12 -6.25 5.52 -0.86
CA LEU A 12 -4.96 5.59 -1.54
C LEU A 12 -3.86 5.63 -0.47
N ASP A 13 -3.00 4.61 -0.48
CA ASP A 13 -1.91 4.45 0.46
C ASP A 13 -0.59 4.89 -0.17
N LEU A 14 -0.16 6.12 0.14
CA LEU A 14 1.13 6.70 -0.23
C LEU A 14 2.14 6.62 0.94
N THR A 15 1.86 5.79 1.94
CA THR A 15 2.71 5.70 3.13
C THR A 15 3.95 4.85 2.88
N LEU A 16 5.02 5.13 3.64
CA LEU A 16 6.31 4.45 3.54
C LEU A 16 6.71 3.86 4.90
N ALA A 17 7.72 2.98 4.87
CA ALA A 17 8.30 2.34 6.04
C ALA A 17 7.27 1.53 6.86
N ARG A 18 7.00 1.88 8.12
CA ARG A 18 6.23 1.02 9.05
C ARG A 18 4.96 1.64 9.60
N ALA A 19 5.02 2.87 10.11
CA ALA A 19 3.91 3.46 10.86
C ALA A 19 2.66 3.66 9.99
N GLY A 20 2.81 4.30 8.83
CA GLY A 20 1.70 4.51 7.90
C GLY A 20 1.14 3.20 7.34
N PRO A 21 1.97 2.26 6.84
CA PRO A 21 1.45 0.99 6.35
C PRO A 21 0.69 0.20 7.41
N THR A 22 1.12 0.27 8.68
CA THR A 22 0.42 -0.34 9.82
C THR A 22 -0.96 0.25 10.04
N ALA A 23 -1.09 1.58 9.99
CA ALA A 23 -2.38 2.25 10.15
C ALA A 23 -3.34 1.86 9.01
N VAL A 24 -2.87 1.93 7.76
CA VAL A 24 -3.69 1.61 6.60
C VAL A 24 -4.05 0.13 6.54
N ARG A 25 -3.18 -0.76 7.02
CA ARG A 25 -3.48 -2.19 7.12
C ARG A 25 -4.74 -2.46 7.96
N LEU A 26 -4.95 -1.72 9.05
CA LEU A 26 -6.16 -1.85 9.85
C LEU A 26 -7.42 -1.47 9.04
N LEU A 27 -7.32 -0.47 8.17
CA LEU A 27 -8.40 -0.08 7.28
C LEU A 27 -8.73 -1.20 6.27
N ALA A 28 -7.70 -1.79 5.67
CA ALA A 28 -7.83 -2.93 4.76
C ALA A 28 -8.42 -4.17 5.45
N ASP A 29 -7.93 -4.50 6.65
CA ASP A 29 -8.40 -5.63 7.46
C ASP A 29 -9.89 -5.47 7.83
N TRP A 30 -10.40 -4.22 7.91
CA TRP A 30 -11.81 -3.90 8.16
C TRP A 30 -12.61 -3.67 6.87
N GLY A 31 -12.05 -4.04 5.73
CA GLY A 31 -12.71 -4.16 4.45
C GLY A 31 -12.64 -2.97 3.52
N ALA A 32 -11.86 -1.92 3.86
CA ALA A 32 -11.63 -0.83 2.92
C ALA A 32 -10.92 -1.34 1.65
N ASN A 33 -11.29 -0.78 0.50
CA ASN A 33 -10.60 -1.01 -0.76
C ASN A 33 -9.29 -0.19 -0.78
N VAL A 34 -8.17 -0.80 -0.38
CA VAL A 34 -6.89 -0.10 -0.28
C VAL A 34 -6.03 -0.32 -1.53
N ILE A 35 -5.58 0.79 -2.12
CA ILE A 35 -4.65 0.83 -3.25
C ILE A 35 -3.34 1.46 -2.76
N ARG A 36 -2.28 0.65 -2.69
CA ARG A 36 -0.93 1.10 -2.36
C ARG A 36 -0.24 1.62 -3.61
N ILE A 37 0.19 2.87 -3.56
CA ILE A 37 0.95 3.49 -4.64
C ILE A 37 2.43 3.40 -4.26
N GLU A 38 3.17 2.62 -5.04
CA GLU A 38 4.59 2.37 -4.84
C GLU A 38 5.40 3.20 -5.85
N PRO A 39 6.51 3.83 -5.44
CA PRO A 39 7.41 4.46 -6.39
C PRO A 39 8.08 3.39 -7.28
N PRO A 40 8.61 3.78 -8.46
CA PRO A 40 9.43 2.90 -9.28
C PRO A 40 10.57 2.26 -8.48
N ALA A 41 10.91 1.02 -8.82
CA ALA A 41 11.96 0.28 -8.13
C ALA A 41 13.29 1.06 -8.18
N THR A 42 13.92 1.23 -7.03
CA THR A 42 15.29 1.74 -6.94
C THR A 42 16.28 0.60 -7.16
N ALA A 43 17.52 0.92 -7.54
CA ALA A 43 18.59 -0.07 -7.71
C ALA A 43 18.85 -0.91 -6.44
N ALA A 44 18.43 -0.43 -5.27
CA ALA A 44 18.55 -1.14 -4.00
C ALA A 44 17.50 -2.24 -3.80
N GLY A 45 16.45 -2.30 -4.62
CA GLY A 45 15.46 -3.39 -4.64
C GLY A 45 14.72 -3.62 -3.32
N GLY A 46 13.66 -2.84 -3.05
CA GLY A 46 12.80 -3.04 -1.88
C GLY A 46 12.24 -1.74 -1.30
N ASP A 47 11.42 -1.87 -0.27
CA ASP A 47 11.03 -0.75 0.61
C ASP A 47 12.08 -0.64 1.74
N VAL A 48 12.02 0.43 2.53
CA VAL A 48 12.84 0.66 3.74
C VAL A 48 12.75 -0.51 4.74
N THR A 49 11.70 -1.32 4.64
CA THR A 49 11.44 -2.51 5.48
C THR A 49 11.99 -3.82 4.90
N GLY A 50 12.67 -3.76 3.75
CA GLY A 50 13.28 -4.89 3.07
C GLY A 50 12.59 -5.29 1.77
N GLY A 51 12.92 -6.48 1.26
CA GLY A 51 12.38 -6.99 0.00
C GLY A 51 10.88 -7.28 0.07
N ARG A 52 10.21 -7.29 -1.09
CA ARG A 52 8.75 -7.49 -1.22
C ARG A 52 8.23 -8.79 -0.58
N HIS A 53 9.05 -9.83 -0.56
CA HIS A 53 8.70 -11.13 0.02
C HIS A 53 9.23 -11.31 1.46
N SER A 54 9.74 -10.24 2.08
CA SER A 54 10.14 -10.29 3.48
C SER A 54 8.92 -10.49 4.39
N PRO A 55 9.08 -11.13 5.56
CA PRO A 55 8.00 -11.28 6.52
C PRO A 55 7.37 -9.93 6.91
N ASP A 56 8.19 -8.88 7.00
CA ASP A 56 7.73 -7.53 7.36
C ASP A 56 6.84 -6.94 6.26
N SER A 57 7.27 -7.03 4.99
CA SER A 57 6.49 -6.52 3.84
C SER A 57 5.16 -7.28 3.70
N GLN A 58 5.19 -8.60 3.82
CA GLN A 58 3.97 -9.43 3.79
C GLN A 58 3.02 -9.09 4.94
N ASN A 59 3.56 -8.80 6.13
CA ASN A 59 2.75 -8.42 7.29
C ASN A 59 2.13 -7.01 7.15
N LEU A 60 2.88 -6.05 6.61
CA LEU A 60 2.46 -4.64 6.51
C LEU A 60 1.51 -4.38 5.34
N HIS A 61 1.64 -5.12 4.25
CA HIS A 61 0.95 -4.82 2.99
C HIS A 61 -0.10 -5.86 2.58
N ARG A 62 -0.39 -6.86 3.42
CA ARG A 62 -1.54 -7.75 3.21
C ARG A 62 -2.85 -6.97 3.02
N ASN A 63 -3.79 -7.57 2.29
CA ASN A 63 -5.11 -7.01 1.98
C ASN A 63 -5.09 -5.69 1.17
N LYS A 64 -3.93 -5.23 0.72
CA LYS A 64 -3.78 -4.06 -0.17
C LYS A 64 -3.50 -4.51 -1.60
N ARG A 65 -3.98 -3.75 -2.59
CA ARG A 65 -3.59 -3.92 -4.01
C ARG A 65 -2.50 -2.92 -4.34
N GLY A 66 -1.37 -3.37 -4.89
CA GLY A 66 -0.23 -2.50 -5.21
C GLY A 66 -0.26 -2.05 -6.68
N ILE A 67 0.09 -0.79 -6.93
CA ILE A 67 0.39 -0.23 -8.25
C ILE A 67 1.66 0.61 -8.15
N THR A 68 2.50 0.55 -9.18
CA THR A 68 3.69 1.41 -9.27
C THR A 68 3.36 2.63 -10.10
N ILE A 69 3.60 3.82 -9.56
CA ILE A 69 3.41 5.11 -10.24
C ILE A 69 4.61 6.00 -9.97
N ASP A 70 5.20 6.55 -11.04
CA ASP A 70 6.18 7.63 -10.91
C ASP A 70 5.45 8.98 -10.80
N LEU A 71 5.23 9.45 -9.58
CA LEU A 71 4.58 10.74 -9.32
C LEU A 71 5.43 11.96 -9.74
N LYS A 72 6.62 11.75 -10.32
CA LYS A 72 7.45 12.81 -10.89
C LYS A 72 7.32 12.93 -12.41
N SER A 73 6.69 11.96 -13.08
CA SER A 73 6.43 12.04 -14.51
C SER A 73 5.12 12.77 -14.78
N GLU A 74 4.98 13.36 -15.98
CA GLU A 74 3.71 13.97 -16.40
C GLU A 74 2.56 12.95 -16.42
N GLU A 75 2.84 11.71 -16.87
CA GLU A 75 1.87 10.61 -16.90
C GLU A 75 1.40 10.20 -15.50
N GLY A 76 2.29 10.19 -14.50
CA GLY A 76 1.92 9.81 -13.14
C GLY A 76 1.16 10.89 -12.37
N LEU A 77 1.19 12.13 -12.86
CA LEU A 77 0.44 13.27 -12.30
C LEU A 77 -0.93 13.47 -12.96
N ALA A 78 -1.13 12.95 -14.17
CA ALA A 78 -2.37 13.07 -14.95
C ALA A 78 -3.51 12.21 -14.36
#